data_AF-A0A0F8YMJ3-F1
#
_entry.id   AF-A0A0F8YMJ3-F1
#
_cell.length_a   1.000
_cell.length_b   1.000
_cell.length_c   1.000
_cell.angle_alpha   90.00
_cell.angle_beta   90.00
_cell.angle_gamma   90.00
#
_symmetry.space_group_name_H-M   'P 1'
#
loop_
_entity.id
_entity.type
_entity.pdbx_description
1 polymer ?
#
loop_
_entity_poly.entity_id
_entity_poly.type
_entity_poly.pdbx_seq_one_letter_code
_entity_poly.pdbx_strand_id
1 'polypeptide(L)'
;MANILEIAEGLQFQGSDERIAYTITTTNWVSSPTSPVVVAFEVGTNQDVTSTVFPSNSPSVSNDVISLSLLRELTQGAEYRIEVKFTVSSSIYECFFLVKCNR
;
A
#
# COMPACT_ATOMS: atom_id res chain seq x y z
N MET A 1 16.58 13.03 -2.93
CA MET A 1 15.41 13.36 -3.78
C MET A 1 14.24 12.58 -3.22
N ALA A 2 13.18 13.25 -2.79
CA ALA A 2 11.96 12.54 -2.39
C ALA A 2 11.43 11.77 -3.61
N ASN A 3 11.10 10.50 -3.45
CA ASN A 3 10.50 9.74 -4.53
C ASN A 3 9.11 10.36 -4.79
N ILE A 4 8.87 10.84 -6.01
CA ILE A 4 7.68 11.65 -6.32
C ILE A 4 6.35 10.89 -6.17
N LEU A 5 6.42 9.55 -6.04
CA LEU A 5 5.28 8.65 -5.92
C LEU A 5 5.09 8.10 -4.49
N GLU A 6 5.97 8.46 -3.55
CA GLU A 6 5.82 8.03 -2.16
C GLU A 6 4.71 8.83 -1.48
N ILE A 7 3.81 8.15 -0.75
CA ILE A 7 2.74 8.83 -0.02
C ILE A 7 3.30 9.74 1.09
N ALA A 8 2.55 10.75 1.49
CA ALA A 8 3.00 11.76 2.46
C ALA A 8 3.26 11.17 3.86
N GLU A 9 2.58 10.08 4.20
CA GLU A 9 2.70 9.35 5.46
C GLU A 9 4.07 8.66 5.60
N GLY A 10 4.79 8.44 4.50
CA GLY A 10 6.14 7.86 4.49
C GLY A 10 6.21 6.43 5.02
N LEU A 11 7.38 6.06 5.58
CA LEU A 11 7.65 4.73 6.14
C LEU A 11 6.74 4.41 7.33
N GLN A 12 5.97 3.34 7.18
CA GLN A 12 5.13 2.76 8.22
C GLN A 12 5.87 1.63 8.96
N PHE A 13 5.37 1.32 10.15
CA PHE A 13 5.91 0.24 10.97
C PHE A 13 4.78 -0.66 11.45
N GLN A 14 5.05 -1.97 11.43
CA GLN A 14 4.11 -3.00 11.84
C GLN A 14 4.86 -4.17 12.48
N GLY A 15 4.22 -4.87 13.40
CA GLY A 15 4.66 -6.16 13.92
C GLY A 15 4.25 -7.33 13.02
N SER A 16 5.00 -8.43 13.09
CA SER A 16 4.76 -9.66 12.32
C SER A 16 3.36 -10.24 12.55
N ASP A 17 2.86 -10.18 13.79
CA ASP A 17 1.53 -10.64 14.19
C ASP A 17 0.40 -9.62 13.94
N GLU A 18 0.74 -8.36 13.69
CA GLU A 18 -0.25 -7.31 13.49
C GLU A 18 -0.96 -7.47 12.16
N ARG A 19 -2.22 -7.02 12.13
CA ARG A 19 -3.08 -7.06 10.95
C ARG A 19 -3.70 -5.68 10.80
N ILE A 20 -3.17 -4.90 9.88
CA ILE A 20 -3.52 -3.48 9.74
C ILE A 20 -4.10 -3.24 8.36
N ALA A 21 -5.27 -2.60 8.32
CA ALA A 21 -5.84 -2.06 7.08
C ALA A 21 -5.36 -0.62 6.92
N TYR A 22 -4.34 -0.42 6.09
CA TYR A 22 -3.83 0.92 5.80
C TYR A 22 -4.81 1.70 4.93
N THR A 23 -4.76 3.01 5.05
CA THR A 23 -5.55 3.93 4.24
C THR A 23 -4.65 4.94 3.56
N ILE A 24 -4.96 5.26 2.30
CA ILE A 24 -4.29 6.31 1.54
C ILE A 24 -5.34 7.36 1.21
N THR A 25 -5.07 8.62 1.56
CA THR A 25 -5.89 9.75 1.10
C THR A 25 -5.31 10.31 -0.20
N THR A 26 -6.15 10.46 -1.22
CA THR A 26 -5.75 11.06 -2.50
C THR A 26 -6.07 12.55 -2.58
N THR A 27 -6.76 13.13 -1.58
CA THR A 27 -7.38 14.48 -1.63
C THR A 27 -6.44 15.60 -2.07
N ASN A 28 -5.15 15.52 -1.71
CA ASN A 28 -4.16 16.53 -2.07
C ASN A 28 -3.62 16.40 -3.51
N TRP A 29 -3.97 15.35 -4.23
CA TRP A 29 -3.45 15.01 -5.56
C TRP A 29 -4.56 14.93 -6.59
N VAL A 30 -5.61 14.18 -6.26
CA VAL A 30 -6.73 13.81 -7.14
C VAL A 30 -7.96 13.43 -6.31
N SER A 31 -9.15 13.55 -6.91
CA SER A 31 -10.42 13.20 -6.26
C SER A 31 -11.11 12.03 -6.95
N SER A 32 -12.00 11.34 -6.23
CA SER A 32 -12.84 10.25 -6.75
C SER A 32 -12.06 9.09 -7.39
N PRO A 33 -11.06 8.50 -6.69
CA PRO A 33 -10.37 7.32 -7.18
C PRO A 33 -11.32 6.12 -7.33
N THR A 34 -11.04 5.26 -8.29
CA THR A 34 -11.82 4.05 -8.57
C THR A 34 -10.89 2.89 -8.91
N SER A 35 -11.40 1.67 -8.81
CA SER A 35 -10.69 0.44 -9.20
C SER A 35 -9.27 0.32 -8.62
N PRO A 36 -9.07 0.46 -7.29
CA PRO A 36 -7.77 0.30 -6.69
C PRO A 36 -7.24 -1.13 -6.86
N VAL A 37 -5.95 -1.26 -7.14
CA VAL A 37 -5.20 -2.51 -7.21
C VAL A 37 -3.96 -2.35 -6.34
N VAL A 38 -3.76 -3.28 -5.42
CA VAL A 38 -2.63 -3.26 -4.47
C VAL A 38 -1.70 -4.41 -4.78
N VAL A 39 -0.40 -4.14 -4.82
CA VAL A 39 0.66 -5.14 -4.89
C VAL A 39 1.71 -4.86 -3.82
N ALA A 40 2.38 -5.90 -3.35
CA ALA A 40 3.39 -5.82 -2.32
C ALA A 40 4.67 -6.52 -2.77
N PHE A 41 5.79 -5.82 -2.66
CA PHE A 41 7.13 -6.35 -2.95
C PHE A 41 7.99 -6.34 -1.69
N GLU A 42 8.71 -7.42 -1.42
CA GLU A 42 9.76 -7.39 -0.40
C GLU A 42 10.99 -6.66 -0.96
N VAL A 43 11.43 -5.59 -0.30
CA VAL A 43 12.48 -4.68 -0.81
C VAL A 43 13.83 -5.37 -0.97
N GLY A 44 14.19 -6.28 -0.06
CA GLY A 44 15.48 -6.98 -0.10
C GLY A 44 15.63 -7.94 -1.28
N THR A 45 14.52 -8.49 -1.77
CA THR A 45 14.51 -9.54 -2.80
C THR A 45 13.81 -9.12 -4.10
N ASN A 46 13.09 -7.99 -4.07
CA ASN A 46 12.15 -7.54 -5.10
C ASN A 46 11.12 -8.61 -5.51
N GLN A 47 10.81 -9.55 -4.63
CA GLN A 47 9.81 -10.59 -4.89
C GLN A 47 8.40 -10.03 -4.66
N ASP A 48 7.48 -10.36 -5.56
CA ASP A 48 6.05 -10.15 -5.36
C ASP A 48 5.56 -11.09 -4.27
N VAL A 49 5.16 -10.52 -3.14
CA VAL A 49 4.66 -11.23 -1.96
C VAL A 49 3.17 -10.93 -1.71
N THR A 50 2.49 -10.33 -2.69
CA THR A 50 1.11 -9.83 -2.56
C THR A 50 0.16 -10.89 -2.03
N SER A 51 0.21 -12.11 -2.55
CA SER A 51 -0.68 -13.20 -2.12
C SER A 51 -0.43 -13.67 -0.70
N THR A 52 0.80 -13.51 -0.19
CA THR A 52 1.18 -13.85 1.18
C THR A 52 0.73 -12.77 2.16
N VAL A 53 1.05 -11.50 1.86
CA VAL A 53 0.83 -10.40 2.80
C VAL A 53 -0.57 -9.77 2.69
N PHE A 54 -1.26 -9.99 1.56
CA PHE A 54 -2.67 -9.69 1.33
C PHE A 54 -3.44 -10.92 0.80
N PRO A 55 -3.69 -11.97 1.61
CA PRO A 55 -4.36 -13.18 1.11
C PRO A 55 -5.80 -12.95 0.66
N SER A 56 -6.45 -11.92 1.18
CA SER A 56 -7.67 -11.36 0.60
C SER A 56 -7.34 -9.92 0.22
N ASN A 57 -7.22 -9.68 -1.10
CA ASN A 57 -6.81 -8.39 -1.66
C ASN A 57 -7.99 -7.74 -2.38
N SER A 58 -8.82 -7.08 -1.59
CA SER A 58 -10.04 -6.39 -1.99
C SER A 58 -10.04 -4.97 -1.42
N PRO A 59 -9.16 -4.08 -1.91
CA PRO A 59 -9.17 -2.68 -1.53
C PRO A 59 -10.50 -2.02 -1.88
N SER A 60 -10.90 -1.04 -1.09
CA SER A 60 -12.15 -0.30 -1.26
C SER A 60 -11.89 1.20 -1.29
N VAL A 61 -12.83 1.94 -1.86
CA VAL A 61 -12.77 3.40 -1.89
C VAL A 61 -14.01 3.97 -1.22
N SER A 62 -13.79 4.98 -0.37
CA SER A 62 -14.85 5.86 0.13
C SER A 62 -14.40 7.31 0.00
N ASN A 63 -15.10 8.10 -0.82
CA ASN A 63 -14.66 9.44 -1.22
C ASN A 63 -13.24 9.40 -1.81
N ASP A 64 -12.32 10.18 -1.25
CA ASP A 64 -10.92 10.25 -1.66
C ASP A 64 -10.01 9.34 -0.82
N VAL A 65 -10.57 8.38 -0.09
CA VAL A 65 -9.81 7.48 0.77
C VAL A 65 -9.86 6.06 0.21
N ILE A 66 -8.69 5.54 -0.15
CA ILE A 66 -8.50 4.15 -0.52
C ILE A 66 -8.14 3.36 0.74
N SER A 67 -8.97 2.41 1.12
CA SER A 67 -8.71 1.49 2.23
C SER A 67 -8.20 0.16 1.67
N LEU A 68 -7.01 -0.23 2.10
CA LEU A 68 -6.39 -1.49 1.71
C LEU A 68 -6.98 -2.64 2.54
N SER A 69 -6.80 -3.87 2.05
CA SER A 69 -7.07 -5.05 2.87
C SER A 69 -6.06 -5.18 4.01
N LEU A 70 -6.27 -6.14 4.91
CA LEU A 70 -5.37 -6.36 6.04
C LEU A 70 -3.99 -6.82 5.55
N LEU A 71 -2.97 -5.98 5.75
CA LEU A 71 -1.57 -6.37 5.61
C LEU A 71 -1.18 -7.23 6.82
N ARG A 72 -0.60 -8.40 6.56
CA ARG A 72 -0.28 -9.41 7.59
C ARG A 72 0.86 -10.33 7.16
N GLU A 73 1.26 -11.24 8.06
CA GLU A 73 2.29 -12.27 7.80
C GLU A 73 3.63 -11.64 7.35
N LEU A 74 4.01 -10.52 7.99
CA LEU A 74 5.26 -9.85 7.70
C LEU A 74 6.42 -10.56 8.40
N THR A 75 7.55 -10.69 7.70
CA THR A 75 8.77 -11.28 8.23
C THR A 75 9.50 -10.23 9.06
N GLN A 76 9.83 -10.57 10.30
CA GLN A 76 10.58 -9.69 11.19
C GLN A 76 11.90 -9.21 10.55
N GLY A 77 12.13 -7.90 10.58
CA GLY A 77 13.32 -7.27 9.99
C GLY A 77 13.24 -7.04 8.49
N ALA A 78 12.23 -7.56 7.79
CA ALA A 78 11.99 -7.28 6.39
C ALA A 78 11.30 -5.93 6.18
N GLU A 79 11.45 -5.39 4.97
CA GLU A 79 10.82 -4.17 4.51
C GLU A 79 10.02 -4.48 3.24
N TYR A 80 8.82 -3.93 3.17
CA TYR A 80 7.84 -4.17 2.13
C TYR A 80 7.48 -2.86 1.46
N ARG A 81 7.54 -2.83 0.13
CA ARG A 81 7.02 -1.75 -0.69
C ARG A 81 5.61 -2.11 -1.14
N ILE A 82 4.64 -1.34 -0.67
CA ILE A 82 3.24 -1.49 -1.02
C ILE A 82 2.93 -0.47 -2.10
N GLU A 83 2.56 -0.95 -3.28
CA GLU A 83 2.17 -0.10 -4.40
C GLU A 83 0.67 -0.17 -4.62
N VAL A 84 0.09 0.99 -4.89
CA VAL A 84 -1.34 1.13 -5.12
C VAL A 84 -1.53 1.86 -6.44
N LYS A 85 -2.24 1.19 -7.35
CA LYS A 85 -2.65 1.73 -8.64
C LYS A 85 -4.16 1.95 -8.63
N PHE A 86 -4.62 3.08 -9.14
CA PHE A 86 -6.05 3.41 -9.18
C PHE A 86 -6.37 4.32 -10.37
N THR A 87 -7.66 4.39 -10.70
CA THR A 87 -8.16 5.15 -11.85
C THR A 87 -8.89 6.41 -11.39
N VAL A 88 -8.58 7.54 -12.00
CA VAL A 88 -9.33 8.79 -11.87
C VAL A 88 -9.76 9.24 -13.26
N SER A 89 -11.06 9.23 -13.53
CA SER A 89 -11.63 9.42 -14.86
C SER A 89 -11.02 8.44 -15.88
N SER A 90 -10.20 8.90 -16.83
CA SER A 90 -9.51 8.08 -17.82
C SER A 90 -8.02 7.88 -17.54
N SER A 91 -7.50 8.51 -16.48
CA SER A 91 -6.09 8.46 -16.10
C SER A 91 -5.84 7.39 -15.05
N ILE A 92 -4.72 6.70 -15.17
CA ILE A 92 -4.25 5.73 -14.19
C ILE A 92 -3.14 6.39 -13.38
N TYR A 93 -3.30 6.39 -12.06
CA TYR A 93 -2.36 6.91 -11.09
C TYR A 93 -1.76 5.77 -10.28
N GLU A 94 -0.53 5.99 -9.81
CA GLU A 94 0.18 5.09 -8.93
C GLU A 94 0.81 5.85 -7.77
N CYS A 95 0.84 5.20 -6.60
CA CYS A 95 1.62 5.65 -5.46
C CYS A 95 2.18 4.43 -4.71
N PHE A 96 3.14 4.66 -3.82
CA PHE A 96 3.66 3.60 -2.97
C PHE A 96 3.98 4.10 -1.57
N PHE A 97 4.11 3.16 -0.64
CA PHE A 97 4.64 3.41 0.69
C PHE A 97 5.43 2.20 1.17
N LEU A 98 6.31 2.44 2.14
CA LEU A 98 7.12 1.39 2.75
C LEU A 98 6.50 0.97 4.08
N VAL A 99 6.57 -0.32 4.38
CA VAL A 99 6.23 -0.90 5.68
C VAL A 99 7.40 -1.73 6.16
N LYS A 100 7.95 -1.38 7.32
CA LYS A 100 9.02 -2.16 7.95
C LYS A 100 8.50 -2.97 9.13
N CYS A 101 8.86 -4.26 9.14
CA CYS A 101 8.49 -5.16 10.21
C CYS A 101 9.46 -5.00 11.39
N ASN A 102 9.03 -4.31 12.45
CA ASN A 102 9.91 -3.94 13.58
C ASN A 102 9.93 -4.97 14.72
N ARG A 103 8.99 -5.91 14.77
CA ARG A 103 8.95 -6.93 15.81
C ARG A 103 8.23 -8.19 15.37
#